data_AF-A0A351D1X5-F1
#
_entry.id   AF-A0A351D1X5-F1
#
_cell.length_a   1.000
_cell.length_b   1.000
_cell.length_c   1.000
_cell.angle_alpha   90.00
_cell.angle_beta   90.00
_cell.angle_gamma   90.00
#
_symmetry.space_group_name_H-M   'P 1'
#
loop_
_entity.id
_entity.type
_entity.pdbx_description
1 polymer ?
#
loop_
_entity_poly.entity_id
_entity_poly.type
_entity_poly.pdbx_seq_one_letter_code
_entity_poly.pdbx_strand_id
1 'polypeptide(L)'
;MDRNQILTEIGIDIWIRSDEMGSKPDTPIKLKLDIAKQAALTDSSALQQQRIGQTPQKLDNGSSMDLLKAEVLVCQRCQLSKSRFRAVPGLGDIKAKWMFVGEAPGAEEDRQGEPFVGRAGQLLDNIFRALGVAREDIYISNILKCHPPTNRDPRSKEIDGCRDFLNRELQIVNPSVVIALGGVAIRELLQNDMPIDNLRGKVHKVASSEIPCIATYHPADILREPS
;
A
#
# COMPACT_ATOMS: atom_id res chain seq x y z
N MET A 1 -26.37 1.28 12.76
CA MET A 1 -25.67 0.04 12.39
C MET A 1 -24.52 -0.16 13.35
N ASP A 2 -24.44 -1.32 13.97
CA ASP A 2 -23.44 -1.68 14.97
C ASP A 2 -22.07 -1.96 14.31
N ARG A 3 -20.96 -1.67 15.02
CA ARG A 3 -19.57 -1.85 14.54
C ARG A 3 -19.36 -3.27 14.02
N ASN A 4 -19.84 -4.26 14.76
CA ASN A 4 -19.67 -5.66 14.42
C ASN A 4 -20.52 -6.05 13.20
N GLN A 5 -21.61 -5.32 12.93
CA GLN A 5 -22.48 -5.53 11.79
C GLN A 5 -21.78 -5.11 10.49
N ILE A 6 -21.13 -3.92 10.50
CA ILE A 6 -20.35 -3.41 9.36
C ILE A 6 -19.16 -4.32 9.06
N LEU A 7 -18.43 -4.78 10.08
CA LEU A 7 -17.27 -5.67 9.92
C LEU A 7 -17.65 -7.05 9.38
N THR A 8 -18.82 -7.56 9.78
CA THR A 8 -19.38 -8.82 9.27
C THR A 8 -19.83 -8.69 7.81
N GLU A 9 -20.49 -7.58 7.46
CA GLU A 9 -20.95 -7.30 6.09
C GLU A 9 -19.79 -7.22 5.09
N ILE A 10 -18.63 -6.68 5.50
CA ILE A 10 -17.41 -6.60 4.65
C ILE A 10 -16.56 -7.89 4.66
N GLY A 11 -17.01 -8.96 5.32
CA GLY A 11 -16.34 -10.27 5.31
C GLY A 11 -15.01 -10.31 6.06
N ILE A 12 -14.82 -9.44 7.05
CA ILE A 12 -13.64 -9.45 7.91
C ILE A 12 -13.97 -10.26 9.16
N ASP A 13 -13.25 -11.36 9.37
CA ASP A 13 -13.34 -12.13 10.62
C ASP A 13 -12.88 -11.25 11.79
N ILE A 14 -13.77 -11.08 12.76
CA ILE A 14 -13.52 -10.28 13.96
C ILE A 14 -12.66 -11.12 14.91
N TRP A 15 -11.34 -10.88 14.88
CA TRP A 15 -10.41 -11.47 15.84
C TRP A 15 -10.44 -10.69 17.16
N ILE A 16 -10.96 -11.33 18.20
CA ILE A 16 -10.93 -10.83 19.57
C ILE A 16 -9.63 -11.31 20.21
N ARG A 17 -8.81 -10.38 20.73
CA ARG A 17 -7.56 -10.73 21.42
C ARG A 17 -7.88 -11.47 22.72
N SER A 18 -7.09 -12.50 23.01
CA SER A 18 -7.26 -13.35 24.20
C SER A 18 -7.07 -12.61 25.54
N ASP A 19 -6.64 -11.35 25.52
CA ASP A 19 -6.46 -10.47 26.69
C ASP A 19 -7.75 -9.73 27.10
N GLU A 20 -8.83 -9.78 26.31
CA GLU A 20 -10.18 -9.39 26.77
C GLU A 20 -10.79 -10.40 27.76
N MET A 21 -10.07 -11.48 28.07
CA MET A 21 -10.47 -12.52 29.03
C MET A 21 -9.50 -12.59 30.23
N GLY A 22 -9.47 -11.54 31.05
CA GLY A 22 -9.00 -11.60 32.46
C GLY A 22 -7.48 -11.67 32.72
N SER A 23 -7.02 -10.78 33.61
CA SER A 23 -5.70 -10.62 34.28
C SER A 23 -5.00 -11.94 34.73
N LYS A 24 -3.67 -12.13 34.89
CA LYS A 24 -2.41 -11.33 35.15
C LYS A 24 -1.23 -12.38 35.26
N PRO A 25 0.03 -12.09 35.67
CA PRO A 25 0.94 -10.93 35.51
C PRO A 25 2.40 -11.26 35.06
N ASP A 26 3.11 -10.19 34.64
CA ASP A 26 4.55 -9.79 34.77
C ASP A 26 5.74 -10.76 34.62
N THR A 27 6.72 -10.38 33.78
CA THR A 27 8.15 -10.17 34.16
C THR A 27 8.87 -9.32 33.09
N PRO A 28 9.71 -8.32 33.45
CA PRO A 28 10.42 -7.47 32.48
C PRO A 28 11.81 -8.01 32.10
N ILE A 29 12.16 -7.98 30.81
CA ILE A 29 13.49 -8.33 30.31
C ILE A 29 14.37 -7.07 30.25
N LYS A 30 15.51 -7.11 30.95
CA LYS A 30 16.60 -6.11 30.91
C LYS A 30 17.40 -6.23 29.62
N LEU A 31 17.62 -5.12 28.92
CA LEU A 31 18.64 -5.02 27.86
C LEU A 31 19.86 -4.24 28.40
N LYS A 32 21.05 -4.85 28.35
CA LYS A 32 22.32 -4.17 28.61
C LYS A 32 22.79 -3.49 27.32
N LEU A 33 23.27 -2.26 27.45
CA LEU A 33 23.92 -1.49 26.39
C LEU A 33 25.39 -1.32 26.77
N ASP A 34 26.31 -1.88 26.00
CA ASP A 34 27.74 -1.61 26.16
C ASP A 34 28.16 -0.50 25.19
N ILE A 35 28.69 0.58 25.76
CA ILE A 35 29.31 1.70 25.05
C ILE A 35 30.82 1.57 25.21
N ALA A 36 31.56 1.61 24.11
CA ALA A 36 32.99 1.92 24.12
C ALA A 36 33.29 3.03 23.11
N LYS A 37 34.04 4.05 23.59
CA LYS A 37 34.48 5.25 22.89
C LYS A 37 35.99 5.18 22.57
N GLN A 38 36.39 6.12 21.70
CA GLN A 38 37.70 6.80 21.52
C GLN A 38 38.51 6.33 20.30
N ALA A 39 39.35 7.16 19.66
CA ALA A 39 39.40 8.57 19.25
C ALA A 39 40.83 8.82 18.69
N ALA A 40 40.99 9.88 17.88
CA ALA A 40 42.24 10.51 17.39
C ALA A 40 42.97 9.82 16.21
N LEU A 41 43.70 10.49 15.31
CA LEU A 41 43.80 11.82 14.67
C LEU A 41 45.06 11.73 13.77
N THR A 42 45.24 12.68 12.84
CA THR A 42 46.43 12.96 11.99
C THR A 42 46.68 12.03 10.79
N ASP A 43 46.46 12.51 9.56
CA ASP A 43 47.55 13.10 8.77
C ASP A 43 47.02 13.80 7.49
N SER A 44 47.70 14.85 7.05
CA SER A 44 47.22 15.91 6.13
C SER A 44 47.42 15.64 4.63
N SER A 45 47.61 14.38 4.20
CA SER A 45 47.90 14.03 2.80
C SER A 45 46.69 13.60 1.95
N ALA A 46 45.47 13.62 2.51
CA ALA A 46 44.29 13.00 1.91
C ALA A 46 43.48 13.85 0.90
N LEU A 47 43.96 15.04 0.53
CA LEU A 47 43.18 15.98 -0.31
C LEU A 47 43.31 15.78 -1.83
N GLN A 48 44.03 14.76 -2.32
CA GLN A 48 44.32 14.63 -3.76
C GLN A 48 43.94 13.29 -4.41
N GLN A 49 43.21 12.40 -3.73
CA GLN A 49 42.74 11.13 -4.29
C GLN A 49 41.21 10.96 -4.26
N GLN A 50 40.44 12.05 -4.15
CA GLN A 50 39.00 11.99 -4.30
C GLN A 50 38.59 12.19 -5.78
N ARG A 51 38.53 11.09 -6.53
CA ARG A 51 37.58 10.81 -7.63
C ARG A 51 38.00 9.49 -8.26
N ILE A 52 37.04 8.57 -8.43
CA ILE A 52 37.09 7.21 -8.98
C ILE A 52 36.94 6.16 -7.86
N GLY A 53 35.68 5.74 -7.63
CA GLY A 53 35.36 4.63 -6.72
C GLY A 53 34.10 4.77 -5.88
N GLN A 54 33.06 5.48 -6.33
CA GLN A 54 31.77 5.44 -5.62
C GLN A 54 30.89 4.34 -6.21
N THR A 55 30.83 3.22 -5.50
CA THR A 55 29.76 2.22 -5.61
C THR A 55 28.40 2.94 -5.48
N PRO A 56 27.36 2.61 -6.27
CA PRO A 56 26.06 3.25 -6.11
C PRO A 56 25.57 3.05 -4.68
N GLN A 57 25.48 4.14 -3.89
CA GLN A 57 24.90 4.07 -2.55
C GLN A 57 23.42 3.69 -2.69
N LYS A 58 23.03 2.60 -2.01
CA LYS A 58 21.62 2.18 -1.91
C LYS A 58 20.86 3.29 -1.20
N LEU A 59 19.87 3.89 -1.88
CA LEU A 59 19.02 4.94 -1.33
C LEU A 59 18.23 4.40 -0.11
N ASP A 60 17.92 5.27 0.85
CA ASP A 60 16.97 4.92 1.90
C ASP A 60 15.53 4.80 1.34
N ASN A 61 14.64 4.17 2.11
CA ASN A 61 13.27 3.91 1.65
C ASN A 61 12.48 5.20 1.38
N GLY A 62 12.72 6.27 2.14
CA GLY A 62 12.05 7.56 1.96
C GLY A 62 12.42 8.18 0.62
N SER A 63 13.72 8.33 0.36
CA SER A 63 14.25 8.85 -0.90
C SER A 63 13.83 7.99 -2.09
N SER A 64 13.81 6.67 -1.92
CA SER A 64 13.34 5.74 -2.95
C SER A 64 11.85 5.93 -3.27
N MET A 65 11.02 6.16 -2.24
CA MET A 65 9.60 6.43 -2.41
C MET A 65 9.37 7.78 -3.10
N ASP A 66 10.11 8.82 -2.71
CA ASP A 66 9.97 10.15 -3.31
C ASP A 66 10.32 10.14 -4.80
N LEU A 67 11.40 9.44 -5.17
CA LEU A 67 11.74 9.23 -6.58
C LEU A 67 10.66 8.44 -7.33
N LEU A 68 10.13 7.37 -6.72
CA LEU A 68 9.05 6.58 -7.31
C LEU A 68 7.79 7.44 -7.55
N LYS A 69 7.40 8.28 -6.59
CA LYS A 69 6.29 9.21 -6.73
C LYS A 69 6.57 10.21 -7.87
N ALA A 70 7.76 10.78 -7.93
CA ALA A 70 8.15 11.70 -9.00
C ALA A 70 8.07 11.03 -10.39
N GLU A 71 8.51 9.78 -10.52
CA GLU A 71 8.38 9.00 -11.76
C GLU A 71 6.92 8.78 -12.16
N VAL A 72 6.05 8.44 -11.21
CA VAL A 72 4.60 8.27 -11.47
C VAL A 72 3.98 9.56 -12.00
N LEU A 73 4.31 10.71 -11.40
CA LEU A 73 3.74 12.02 -11.78
C LEU A 73 4.01 12.37 -13.25
N VAL A 74 5.17 12.00 -13.78
CA VAL A 74 5.57 12.31 -15.17
C VAL A 74 5.40 11.13 -16.14
N CYS A 75 4.92 9.98 -15.68
CA CYS A 75 4.87 8.75 -16.47
C CYS A 75 4.04 8.88 -17.75
N GLN A 76 4.55 8.37 -18.88
CA GLN A 76 3.85 8.31 -20.17
C GLN A 76 3.80 6.88 -20.77
N ARG A 77 3.98 5.85 -19.94
CA ARG A 77 4.11 4.44 -20.39
C ARG A 77 2.84 3.86 -21.03
N CYS A 78 1.67 4.49 -20.86
CA CYS A 78 0.41 4.05 -21.47
C CYS A 78 -0.48 5.24 -21.88
N GLN A 79 -1.58 4.94 -22.59
CA GLN A 79 -2.47 5.95 -23.17
C GLN A 79 -3.20 6.82 -22.13
N LEU A 80 -3.37 6.33 -20.90
CA LEU A 80 -4.06 7.09 -19.83
C LEU A 80 -3.33 8.39 -19.45
N SER A 81 -2.02 8.45 -19.72
CA SER A 81 -1.24 9.69 -19.54
C SER A 81 -1.75 10.87 -20.38
N LYS A 82 -2.48 10.60 -21.47
CA LYS A 82 -3.04 11.61 -22.37
C LYS A 82 -4.39 12.16 -21.91
N SER A 83 -5.10 11.43 -21.04
CA SER A 83 -6.46 11.77 -20.62
C SER A 83 -6.60 12.12 -19.14
N ARG A 84 -5.64 11.70 -18.30
CA ARG A 84 -5.65 12.04 -16.86
C ARG A 84 -5.53 13.54 -16.64
N PHE A 85 -6.13 14.03 -15.56
CA PHE A 85 -5.80 15.35 -15.03
C PHE A 85 -4.56 15.29 -14.14
N ARG A 86 -4.49 14.31 -13.23
CA ARG A 86 -3.30 14.05 -12.39
C ARG A 86 -3.01 12.57 -12.34
N ALA A 87 -1.72 12.22 -12.33
CA ALA A 87 -1.35 10.88 -11.88
C ALA A 87 -1.53 10.80 -10.37
N VAL A 88 -1.88 9.61 -9.88
CA VAL A 88 -2.18 9.35 -8.48
C VAL A 88 -1.23 8.27 -7.99
N PRO A 89 -0.06 8.66 -7.43
CA PRO A 89 0.82 7.71 -6.77
C PRO A 89 0.19 7.18 -5.47
N GLY A 90 0.73 6.09 -4.93
CA GLY A 90 0.36 5.65 -3.60
C GLY A 90 0.66 6.70 -2.52
N LEU A 91 -0.12 6.68 -1.44
CA LEU A 91 -0.06 7.65 -0.35
C LEU A 91 -0.19 6.93 1.00
N GLY A 92 0.58 7.39 2.00
CA GLY A 92 0.55 6.86 3.36
C GLY A 92 1.94 6.67 3.97
N ASP A 93 2.01 6.02 5.12
CA ASP A 93 3.28 5.70 5.80
C ASP A 93 4.06 4.63 5.02
N ILE A 94 5.32 4.92 4.71
CA ILE A 94 6.23 3.97 4.05
C ILE A 94 6.67 2.83 4.99
N LYS A 95 6.34 2.90 6.29
CA LYS A 95 6.53 1.83 7.28
C LYS A 95 5.23 1.13 7.65
N ALA A 96 4.13 1.45 6.95
CA ALA A 96 2.81 0.90 7.19
C ALA A 96 2.81 -0.63 7.25
N LYS A 97 2.10 -1.19 8.22
CA LYS A 97 1.90 -2.65 8.33
C LYS A 97 0.80 -3.15 7.40
N TRP A 98 -0.12 -2.28 7.02
CA TRP A 98 -1.26 -2.58 6.17
C TRP A 98 -1.16 -1.76 4.89
N MET A 99 -1.25 -2.43 3.75
CA MET A 99 -1.33 -1.77 2.45
C MET A 99 -2.66 -2.11 1.78
N PHE A 100 -3.43 -1.10 1.38
CA PHE A 100 -4.69 -1.26 0.67
C PHE A 100 -4.48 -0.97 -0.81
N VAL A 101 -4.93 -1.87 -1.68
CA VAL A 101 -4.71 -1.75 -3.13
C VAL A 101 -6.04 -1.89 -3.86
N GLY A 102 -6.46 -0.80 -4.51
CA GLY A 102 -7.61 -0.79 -5.41
C GLY A 102 -7.24 -0.98 -6.88
N GLU A 103 -8.24 -0.81 -7.75
CA GLU A 103 -8.10 -0.96 -9.19
C GLU A 103 -7.40 0.24 -9.83
N ALA A 104 -8.01 1.41 -9.73
CA ALA A 104 -7.57 2.63 -10.40
C ALA A 104 -8.14 3.87 -9.68
N PRO A 105 -7.54 5.05 -9.89
CA PRO A 105 -8.13 6.31 -9.45
C PRO A 105 -9.49 6.56 -10.11
N GLY A 106 -10.45 7.08 -9.36
CA GLY A 106 -11.69 7.62 -9.91
C GLY A 106 -11.56 9.09 -10.31
N ALA A 107 -12.67 9.71 -10.68
CA ALA A 107 -12.71 11.10 -11.13
C ALA A 107 -12.25 12.11 -10.06
N GLU A 108 -12.59 11.87 -8.79
CA GLU A 108 -12.19 12.80 -7.71
C GLU A 108 -10.71 12.63 -7.37
N GLU A 109 -10.21 11.40 -7.37
CA GLU A 109 -8.79 11.08 -7.21
C GLU A 109 -7.96 11.70 -8.34
N ASP A 110 -8.41 11.62 -9.60
CA ASP A 110 -7.75 12.26 -10.75
C ASP A 110 -7.72 13.79 -10.62
N ARG A 111 -8.78 14.39 -10.06
CA ARG A 111 -8.83 15.84 -9.81
C ARG A 111 -7.86 16.26 -8.72
N GLN A 112 -7.79 15.51 -7.63
CA GLN A 112 -7.01 15.87 -6.44
C GLN A 112 -5.54 15.40 -6.52
N GLY A 113 -5.27 14.27 -7.18
CA GLY A 113 -3.96 13.62 -7.21
C GLY A 113 -3.72 12.65 -6.04
N GLU A 114 -4.76 12.31 -5.28
CA GLU A 114 -4.67 11.46 -4.08
C GLU A 114 -5.61 10.25 -4.19
N PRO A 115 -5.20 9.07 -3.70
CA PRO A 115 -6.01 7.86 -3.82
C PRO A 115 -7.15 7.84 -2.80
N PHE A 116 -8.30 7.27 -3.18
CA PHE A 116 -9.45 7.04 -2.30
C PHE A 116 -9.90 8.30 -1.53
N VAL A 117 -10.26 9.37 -2.25
CA VAL A 117 -10.80 10.63 -1.71
C VAL A 117 -12.28 10.84 -2.05
N GLY A 118 -12.81 10.09 -3.02
CA GLY A 118 -14.23 10.10 -3.38
C GLY A 118 -15.10 9.29 -2.40
N ARG A 119 -16.35 8.98 -2.82
CA ARG A 119 -17.33 8.26 -1.98
C ARG A 119 -16.82 6.90 -1.49
N ALA A 120 -16.15 6.15 -2.37
CA ALA A 120 -15.53 4.87 -2.01
C ALA A 120 -14.43 5.04 -0.95
N GLY A 121 -13.66 6.13 -1.05
CA GLY A 121 -12.65 6.51 -0.06
C GLY A 121 -13.24 6.87 1.30
N GLN A 122 -14.35 7.61 1.32
CA GLN A 122 -15.06 7.95 2.57
C GLN A 122 -15.61 6.69 3.26
N LEU A 123 -16.11 5.71 2.50
CA LEU A 123 -16.50 4.43 3.09
C LEU A 123 -15.29 3.69 3.66
N LEU A 124 -14.17 3.68 2.93
CA LEU A 124 -12.93 3.07 3.39
C LEU A 124 -12.40 3.74 4.68
N ASP A 125 -12.50 5.06 4.80
CA ASP A 125 -12.17 5.80 6.02
C ASP A 125 -13.06 5.42 7.21
N ASN A 126 -14.34 5.15 6.96
CA ASN A 126 -15.24 4.66 7.99
C ASN A 126 -14.85 3.24 8.46
N ILE A 127 -14.38 2.38 7.54
CA ILE A 127 -13.86 1.06 7.87
C ILE A 127 -12.60 1.19 8.74
N PHE A 128 -11.65 2.06 8.36
CA PHE A 128 -10.44 2.30 9.16
C PHE A 128 -10.78 2.78 10.57
N ARG A 129 -11.71 3.73 10.70
CA ARG A 129 -12.19 4.21 11.99
C ARG A 129 -12.81 3.10 12.83
N ALA A 130 -13.59 2.20 12.21
CA ALA A 130 -14.20 1.06 12.89
C ALA A 130 -13.14 0.04 13.38
N LEU A 131 -12.05 -0.11 12.64
CA LEU A 131 -10.89 -0.95 13.00
C LEU A 131 -9.95 -0.28 14.01
N GLY A 132 -10.15 1.01 14.33
CA GLY A 132 -9.23 1.77 15.18
C GLY A 132 -7.87 2.04 14.54
N VAL A 133 -7.82 2.05 13.20
CA VAL A 133 -6.60 2.31 12.42
C VAL A 133 -6.67 3.72 11.86
N ALA A 134 -5.59 4.48 12.03
CA ALA A 134 -5.46 5.82 11.48
C ALA A 134 -5.09 5.75 9.99
N ARG A 135 -5.64 6.65 9.16
CA ARG A 135 -5.38 6.63 7.71
C ARG A 135 -3.92 6.95 7.41
N GLU A 136 -3.26 7.69 8.30
CA GLU A 136 -1.85 8.05 8.18
C GLU A 136 -0.92 6.86 8.42
N ASP A 137 -1.35 5.86 9.20
CA ASP A 137 -0.57 4.68 9.59
C ASP A 137 -0.61 3.53 8.57
N ILE A 138 -1.36 3.72 7.48
CA ILE A 138 -1.52 2.74 6.40
C ILE A 138 -0.94 3.28 5.11
N TYR A 139 -0.74 2.39 4.12
CA TYR A 139 -0.37 2.78 2.77
C TYR A 139 -1.49 2.42 1.80
N ILE A 140 -1.94 3.36 0.98
CA ILE A 140 -3.03 3.16 0.02
C ILE A 140 -2.50 3.36 -1.39
N SER A 141 -2.87 2.45 -2.28
CA SER A 141 -2.45 2.48 -3.68
C SER A 141 -3.49 1.85 -4.61
N ASN A 142 -3.18 1.82 -5.90
CA ASN A 142 -3.98 1.22 -6.96
C ASN A 142 -3.10 0.47 -7.96
N ILE A 143 -3.68 -0.50 -8.69
CA ILE A 143 -3.02 -1.17 -9.82
C ILE A 143 -2.61 -0.13 -10.87
N LEU A 144 -3.55 0.71 -11.31
CA LEU A 144 -3.27 1.84 -12.18
C LEU A 144 -2.97 3.11 -11.38
N LYS A 145 -2.12 3.99 -11.93
CA LYS A 145 -1.83 5.31 -11.34
C LYS A 145 -2.55 6.46 -12.06
N CYS A 146 -3.49 6.15 -12.94
CA CYS A 146 -4.22 7.13 -13.75
C CYS A 146 -5.66 6.67 -13.91
N HIS A 147 -6.61 7.60 -13.91
CA HIS A 147 -8.03 7.32 -14.07
C HIS A 147 -8.36 6.89 -15.51
N PRO A 148 -8.93 5.68 -15.71
CA PRO A 148 -9.49 5.28 -17.00
C PRO A 148 -10.70 6.15 -17.37
N PRO A 149 -10.81 6.63 -18.61
CA PRO A 149 -11.98 7.40 -19.04
C PRO A 149 -13.28 6.67 -18.71
N THR A 150 -14.26 7.42 -18.19
CA THR A 150 -15.57 6.92 -17.77
C THR A 150 -15.54 5.81 -16.71
N ASN A 151 -14.47 5.71 -15.91
CA ASN A 151 -14.26 4.63 -14.93
C ASN A 151 -14.42 3.21 -15.52
N ARG A 152 -14.04 3.02 -16.79
CA ARG A 152 -14.03 1.69 -17.40
C ARG A 152 -12.94 0.81 -16.77
N ASP A 153 -13.09 -0.50 -16.93
CA ASP A 153 -12.05 -1.45 -16.54
C ASP A 153 -10.69 -1.17 -17.23
N PRO A 154 -9.57 -1.40 -16.51
CA PRO A 154 -8.22 -1.37 -17.04
C PRO A 154 -8.00 -2.33 -18.20
N ARG A 155 -7.29 -1.86 -19.23
CA ARG A 155 -6.81 -2.73 -20.31
C ARG A 155 -5.46 -3.34 -19.92
N SER A 156 -5.14 -4.52 -20.45
CA SER A 156 -3.88 -5.23 -20.16
C SER A 156 -2.64 -4.35 -20.37
N LYS A 157 -2.56 -3.61 -21.49
CA LYS A 157 -1.44 -2.68 -21.77
C LYS A 157 -1.31 -1.54 -20.74
N GLU A 158 -2.41 -1.13 -20.10
CA GLU A 158 -2.41 -0.10 -19.08
C GLU A 158 -1.89 -0.65 -17.76
N ILE A 159 -2.31 -1.88 -17.42
CA ILE A 159 -1.82 -2.65 -16.28
C ILE A 159 -0.32 -2.90 -16.42
N ASP A 160 0.13 -3.42 -17.55
CA ASP A 160 1.54 -3.73 -17.82
C ASP A 160 2.42 -2.48 -17.68
N GLY A 161 1.93 -1.33 -18.15
CA GLY A 161 2.63 -0.04 -18.02
C GLY A 161 2.73 0.48 -16.58
N CYS A 162 1.85 0.04 -15.68
CA CYS A 162 1.81 0.49 -14.27
C CYS A 162 2.36 -0.54 -13.28
N ARG A 163 2.42 -1.83 -13.65
CA ARG A 163 2.76 -2.95 -12.74
C ARG A 163 4.06 -2.74 -11.96
N ASP A 164 5.08 -2.21 -12.63
CA ASP A 164 6.38 -1.90 -12.03
C ASP A 164 6.27 -0.93 -10.85
N PHE A 165 5.40 0.07 -10.92
CA PHE A 165 5.23 1.04 -9.83
C PHE A 165 4.67 0.37 -8.58
N LEU A 166 3.65 -0.47 -8.70
CA LEU A 166 3.07 -1.17 -7.56
C LEU A 166 4.07 -2.18 -6.96
N ASN A 167 4.82 -2.89 -7.79
CA ASN A 167 5.85 -3.80 -7.31
C ASN A 167 6.93 -3.07 -6.51
N ARG A 168 7.35 -1.88 -6.96
CA ARG A 168 8.32 -1.05 -6.23
C ARG A 168 7.72 -0.47 -4.95
N GLU A 169 6.44 -0.07 -4.95
CA GLU A 169 5.73 0.33 -3.72
C GLU A 169 5.74 -0.82 -2.70
N LEU A 170 5.37 -2.04 -3.11
CA LEU A 170 5.38 -3.23 -2.25
C LEU A 170 6.77 -3.52 -1.67
N GLN A 171 7.83 -3.36 -2.47
CA GLN A 171 9.21 -3.57 -2.01
C GLN A 171 9.67 -2.49 -1.02
N ILE A 172 9.31 -1.23 -1.25
CA ILE A 172 9.73 -0.11 -0.39
C ILE A 172 8.96 -0.12 0.92
N VAL A 173 7.64 -0.31 0.86
CA VAL A 173 6.77 -0.33 2.04
C VAL A 173 6.95 -1.63 2.83
N ASN A 174 7.11 -2.75 2.12
CA ASN A 174 7.23 -4.09 2.69
C ASN A 174 6.19 -4.34 3.81
N PRO A 175 4.89 -4.18 3.51
CA PRO A 175 3.82 -4.29 4.50
C PRO A 175 3.74 -5.71 5.06
N SER A 176 3.16 -5.85 6.25
CA SER A 176 2.88 -7.17 6.84
C SER A 176 1.69 -7.86 6.18
N VAL A 177 0.76 -7.08 5.61
CA VAL A 177 -0.40 -7.59 4.86
C VAL A 177 -0.83 -6.60 3.77
N VAL A 178 -1.26 -7.15 2.64
CA VAL A 178 -1.94 -6.40 1.57
C VAL A 178 -3.43 -6.73 1.58
N ILE A 179 -4.28 -5.71 1.53
CA ILE A 179 -5.73 -5.86 1.37
C ILE A 179 -6.07 -5.47 -0.07
N ALA A 180 -6.44 -6.45 -0.89
CA ALA A 180 -6.84 -6.26 -2.28
C ALA A 180 -8.33 -5.93 -2.36
N LEU A 181 -8.66 -4.76 -2.92
CA LEU A 181 -10.01 -4.22 -2.99
C LEU A 181 -10.56 -4.39 -4.40
N GLY A 182 -11.48 -5.34 -4.58
CA GLY A 182 -12.17 -5.58 -5.85
C GLY A 182 -11.46 -6.53 -6.81
N GLY A 183 -12.21 -7.01 -7.82
CA GLY A 183 -11.80 -8.10 -8.70
C GLY A 183 -10.51 -7.84 -9.47
N VAL A 184 -10.30 -6.62 -9.98
CA VAL A 184 -9.07 -6.29 -10.72
C VAL A 184 -7.85 -6.30 -9.80
N ALA A 185 -7.92 -5.67 -8.63
CA ALA A 185 -6.81 -5.66 -7.69
C ALA A 185 -6.45 -7.09 -7.23
N ILE A 186 -7.47 -7.90 -6.93
CA ILE A 186 -7.32 -9.31 -6.55
C ILE A 186 -6.64 -10.10 -7.66
N ARG A 187 -7.15 -10.03 -8.90
CA ARG A 187 -6.57 -10.74 -10.03
C ARG A 187 -5.11 -10.35 -10.25
N GLU A 188 -4.81 -9.06 -10.24
CA GLU A 188 -3.46 -8.60 -10.56
C GLU A 188 -2.45 -8.87 -9.43
N LEU A 189 -2.87 -8.79 -8.17
CA LEU A 189 -2.01 -9.12 -7.03
C LEU A 189 -1.81 -10.62 -6.87
N LEU A 190 -2.86 -11.43 -7.03
CA LEU A 190 -2.79 -12.88 -6.81
C LEU A 190 -2.43 -13.67 -8.07
N GLN A 191 -2.48 -13.04 -9.25
CA GLN A 191 -2.38 -13.70 -10.56
C GLN A 191 -3.37 -14.87 -10.66
N ASN A 192 -4.62 -14.61 -10.27
CA ASN A 192 -5.67 -15.61 -10.13
C ASN A 192 -7.03 -15.05 -10.60
N ASP A 193 -7.66 -15.75 -11.54
CA ASP A 193 -8.92 -15.36 -12.18
C ASP A 193 -10.17 -15.97 -11.53
N MET A 194 -10.05 -16.64 -10.37
CA MET A 194 -11.21 -17.18 -9.67
C MET A 194 -12.17 -16.06 -9.22
N PRO A 195 -13.49 -16.33 -9.17
CA PRO A 195 -14.46 -15.39 -8.62
C PRO A 195 -14.09 -14.95 -7.20
N ILE A 196 -14.36 -13.68 -6.87
CA ILE A 196 -14.04 -13.07 -5.57
C ILE A 196 -14.61 -13.88 -4.40
N ASP A 197 -15.80 -14.45 -4.55
CA ASP A 197 -16.46 -15.26 -3.51
C ASP A 197 -15.64 -16.49 -3.10
N ASN A 198 -14.83 -17.03 -4.00
CA ASN A 198 -13.95 -18.16 -3.73
C ASN A 198 -12.64 -17.74 -3.03
N LEU A 199 -12.28 -16.46 -3.14
CA LEU A 199 -11.02 -15.89 -2.69
C LEU A 199 -11.16 -15.11 -1.39
N ARG A 200 -12.28 -14.39 -1.17
CA ARG A 200 -12.50 -13.60 0.05
C ARG A 200 -12.56 -14.48 1.31
N GLY A 201 -12.19 -13.89 2.45
CA GLY A 201 -12.16 -14.60 3.74
C GLY A 201 -11.01 -15.62 3.90
N LYS A 202 -10.05 -15.63 2.97
CA LYS A 202 -8.85 -16.49 3.04
C LYS A 202 -7.59 -15.64 2.94
N VAL A 203 -6.51 -16.16 3.52
CA VAL A 203 -5.17 -15.57 3.37
C VAL A 203 -4.50 -16.19 2.15
N HIS A 204 -4.13 -15.32 1.21
CA HIS A 204 -3.36 -15.64 0.01
C HIS A 204 -1.97 -15.02 0.10
N LYS A 205 -1.22 -15.07 -0.99
CA LYS A 205 0.05 -14.37 -1.15
C LYS A 205 0.02 -13.54 -2.41
N VAL A 206 0.63 -12.36 -2.36
CA VAL A 206 0.90 -11.58 -3.57
C VAL A 206 1.80 -12.42 -4.50
N ALA A 207 1.55 -12.42 -5.80
CA ALA A 207 2.32 -13.25 -6.73
C ALA A 207 3.73 -12.71 -6.96
N SER A 208 3.91 -11.38 -6.93
CA SER A 208 5.21 -10.73 -7.08
C SER A 208 6.04 -10.65 -5.79
N SER A 209 5.46 -11.03 -4.64
CA SER A 209 6.11 -11.01 -3.34
C SER A 209 5.41 -11.96 -2.36
N GLU A 210 6.13 -12.68 -1.51
CA GLU A 210 5.51 -13.61 -0.53
C GLU A 210 4.70 -12.93 0.61
N ILE A 211 4.32 -11.66 0.45
CA ILE A 211 3.52 -10.89 1.41
C ILE A 211 2.10 -11.47 1.48
N PRO A 212 1.55 -11.70 2.69
CA PRO A 212 0.16 -12.11 2.87
C PRO A 212 -0.83 -11.14 2.20
N CYS A 213 -1.83 -11.67 1.51
CA CYS A 213 -2.85 -10.88 0.83
C CYS A 213 -4.25 -11.35 1.22
N ILE A 214 -5.13 -10.43 1.59
CA ILE A 214 -6.55 -10.70 1.87
C ILE A 214 -7.38 -10.02 0.78
N ALA A 215 -8.29 -10.78 0.18
CA ALA A 215 -9.20 -10.30 -0.85
C ALA A 215 -10.53 -9.85 -0.23
N THR A 216 -11.05 -8.70 -0.66
CA THR A 216 -12.40 -8.24 -0.30
C THR A 216 -13.03 -7.38 -1.41
N TYR A 217 -14.33 -7.10 -1.31
CA TYR A 217 -15.06 -6.29 -2.28
C TYR A 217 -14.50 -4.87 -2.35
N HIS A 218 -14.65 -4.22 -3.50
CA HIS A 218 -14.27 -2.81 -3.60
C HIS A 218 -15.31 -1.96 -2.84
N PRO A 219 -14.89 -0.90 -2.10
CA PRO A 219 -15.86 -0.03 -1.40
C PRO A 219 -16.92 0.58 -2.33
N ALA A 220 -16.59 0.81 -3.61
CA ALA A 220 -17.57 1.29 -4.59
C ALA A 220 -18.66 0.26 -4.93
N ASP A 221 -18.39 -1.04 -4.82
CA ASP A 221 -19.37 -2.10 -5.10
C ASP A 221 -20.41 -2.15 -3.99
N ILE A 222 -19.95 -2.06 -2.73
CA ILE A 222 -20.80 -1.99 -1.53
C ILE A 222 -21.77 -0.80 -1.59
N LEU A 223 -21.32 0.34 -2.15
CA LEU A 223 -22.16 1.53 -2.30
C LEU A 223 -23.21 1.41 -3.41
N ARG A 224 -22.98 0.57 -4.43
CA ARG A 224 -23.91 0.36 -5.55
C ARG A 224 -24.99 -0.64 -5.19
N GLU A 225 -24.61 -1.69 -4.48
CA GLU A 225 -25.49 -2.77 -4.06
C GLU A 225 -25.28 -3.04 -2.57
N PRO A 226 -25.92 -2.25 -1.69
CA PRO A 226 -25.92 -2.54 -0.27
C PRO A 226 -26.70 -3.85 -0.06
N SER A 227 -25.99 -4.92 0.27
CA SER A 227 -26.54 -6.25 0.56
C SER A 227 -27.43 -6.26 1.80
#